data_AF-A0A2V5P3T0-F1
#
_entry.id   AF-A0A2V5P3T0-F1
#
_cell.length_a   1.000
_cell.length_b   1.000
_cell.length_c   1.000
_cell.angle_alpha   90.00
_cell.angle_beta   90.00
_cell.angle_gamma   90.00
#
_symmetry.space_group_name_H-M   'P 1'
#
loop_
_entity.id
_entity.type
_entity.pdbx_description
1 polymer ?
#
loop_
_entity_poly.entity_id
_entity_poly.type
_entity_poly.pdbx_seq_one_letter_code
_entity_poly.pdbx_strand_id
1 'polypeptide(L)'
;IKQFQPAIVSRVKILSHLNIAEKRLPQDGRIKIRIEESEVDIRVSVIPMLHGEAVVMRLLRQNATLRGMRELDMDTRELECFRRVLQLPHGIVLVTGPT
;
A
#
# COMPACT_ATOMS: atom_id res chain seq x y z
N ILE A 1 22.69 7.97 -15.02
CA ILE A 1 21.47 7.37 -14.41
C ILE A 1 20.43 6.97 -15.47
N LYS A 2 20.04 7.86 -16.42
CA LYS A 2 19.04 7.53 -17.46
C LYS A 2 19.34 6.26 -18.28
N GLN A 3 20.62 5.95 -18.57
CA GLN A 3 20.98 4.75 -19.34
C GLN A 3 20.52 3.43 -18.69
N PHE A 4 20.39 3.40 -17.36
CA PHE A 4 19.98 2.20 -16.62
C PHE A 4 18.48 2.12 -16.39
N GLN A 5 17.73 3.20 -16.67
CA GLN A 5 16.28 3.25 -16.45
C GLN A 5 15.55 2.08 -17.14
N PRO A 6 15.80 1.74 -18.42
CA PRO A 6 15.08 0.64 -19.07
C PRO A 6 15.35 -0.71 -18.41
N ALA A 7 16.59 -0.95 -17.97
CA ALA A 7 16.98 -2.20 -17.31
C ALA A 7 16.33 -2.31 -15.92
N ILE A 8 16.29 -1.22 -15.16
CA ILE A 8 15.65 -1.17 -13.84
C ILE A 8 14.14 -1.39 -13.97
N VAL A 9 13.47 -0.70 -14.90
CA VAL A 9 12.02 -0.86 -15.12
C VAL A 9 11.69 -2.28 -15.56
N SER A 10 12.48 -2.86 -16.47
CA SER A 10 12.32 -4.26 -16.90
C SER A 10 12.44 -5.23 -15.73
N ARG A 11 13.45 -5.04 -14.86
CA ARG A 11 13.64 -5.88 -13.67
C ARG A 11 12.47 -5.78 -12.71
N VAL A 12 11.97 -4.57 -12.46
CA VAL A 12 10.79 -4.36 -11.60
C VAL A 12 9.56 -5.04 -12.20
N LYS A 13 9.30 -4.85 -13.50
CA LYS A 13 8.18 -5.51 -14.20
C LYS A 13 8.23 -7.03 -14.08
N ILE A 14 9.40 -7.65 -14.25
CA ILE A 14 9.57 -9.09 -14.08
C ILE A 14 9.21 -9.52 -12.65
N LEU A 15 9.76 -8.85 -11.65
CA LEU A 15 9.53 -9.19 -10.25
C LEU A 15 8.07 -9.03 -9.84
N SER A 16 7.34 -8.12 -10.48
CA SER A 16 5.91 -7.87 -10.23
C SER A 16 4.97 -8.55 -11.22
N HIS A 17 5.46 -9.48 -12.05
CA HIS A 17 4.68 -10.22 -13.06
C HIS A 17 3.96 -9.33 -14.10
N LEU A 18 4.59 -8.23 -14.50
CA LEU A 18 4.07 -7.29 -15.51
C LEU A 18 4.65 -7.54 -16.91
N ASN A 19 3.94 -7.07 -17.94
CA ASN A 19 4.37 -7.19 -19.31
C ASN A 19 5.46 -6.15 -19.65
N ILE A 20 6.67 -6.63 -19.92
CA ILE A 20 7.84 -5.81 -20.25
C ILE A 20 7.69 -5.15 -21.62
N ALA A 21 7.01 -5.81 -22.56
CA ALA A 21 6.81 -5.31 -23.91
C ALA A 21 5.79 -4.15 -23.94
N GLU A 22 4.82 -4.15 -23.03
CA GLU A 22 3.85 -3.07 -22.92
C GLU A 22 4.45 -1.88 -22.16
N LYS A 23 4.39 -0.69 -22.77
CA LYS A 23 4.98 0.57 -22.26
C LYS A 23 4.06 1.77 -22.45
N ARG A 24 2.86 1.56 -23.03
CA ARG A 24 1.89 2.59 -23.40
C ARG A 24 0.69 2.62 -22.47
N LEU A 25 0.50 1.56 -21.69
CA LEU A 25 -0.58 1.44 -20.70
C LEU A 25 0.00 1.40 -19.28
N PRO A 26 -0.69 2.00 -18.29
CA PRO A 26 -0.38 1.79 -16.88
C PRO A 26 -0.47 0.31 -16.51
N GLN A 27 0.40 -0.13 -15.61
CA GLN A 27 0.44 -1.51 -15.14
C GLN A 27 0.66 -1.56 -13.63
N ASP A 28 -0.15 -2.37 -12.94
CA ASP A 28 -0.08 -2.56 -11.49
C ASP A 28 0.23 -4.01 -11.15
N GLY A 29 1.18 -4.22 -10.23
CA GLY A 29 1.64 -5.54 -9.83
C GLY A 29 1.99 -5.58 -8.35
N ARG A 30 2.38 -6.77 -7.89
CA ARG A 30 2.85 -6.97 -6.52
C ARG A 30 4.12 -7.80 -6.51
N ILE A 31 5.01 -7.47 -5.59
CA ILE A 31 6.21 -8.25 -5.29
C ILE A 31 6.09 -8.67 -3.82
N LYS A 32 6.09 -9.97 -3.55
CA LYS A 32 6.22 -10.48 -2.19
C LYS A 32 7.68 -10.79 -1.92
N ILE A 33 8.26 -10.15 -0.92
CA ILE A 33 9.62 -10.44 -0.48
C ILE A 33 9.62 -10.76 1.01
N ARG A 34 10.48 -11.69 1.40
CA ARG A 34 10.78 -11.97 2.80
C ARG A 34 12.08 -11.25 3.16
N ILE A 35 12.01 -10.34 4.11
CA ILE A 35 13.16 -9.65 4.68
C ILE A 35 13.25 -10.09 6.13
N GLU A 36 14.32 -10.83 6.47
CA GLU A 36 14.48 -11.48 7.79
C GLU A 36 13.24 -12.34 8.13
N GLU A 37 12.60 -12.08 9.26
CA GLU A 37 11.37 -12.75 9.70
C GLU A 37 10.08 -12.03 9.28
N SER A 38 10.16 -10.99 8.45
CA SER A 38 8.99 -10.21 8.04
C SER A 38 8.68 -10.36 6.55
N GLU A 39 7.41 -10.59 6.24
CA GLU A 39 6.92 -10.47 4.87
C GLU A 39 6.59 -9.00 4.54
N VAL A 40 7.09 -8.55 3.39
CA VAL A 40 6.77 -7.24 2.82
C VAL A 40 6.05 -7.46 1.49
N ASP A 41 4.81 -6.99 1.41
CA ASP A 41 4.05 -6.90 0.17
C ASP A 41 4.35 -5.54 -0.46
N ILE A 42 5.02 -5.54 -1.60
CA ILE A 42 5.33 -4.32 -2.35
C ILE A 42 4.31 -4.20 -3.46
N ARG A 43 3.50 -3.14 -3.43
CA ARG A 43 2.66 -2.77 -4.58
C ARG A 43 3.47 -1.93 -5.54
N VAL A 44 3.45 -2.29 -6.81
CA VAL A 44 4.18 -1.62 -7.87
C VAL A 44 3.17 -1.05 -8.85
N SER A 45 3.33 0.21 -9.22
CA SER A 45 2.59 0.86 -10.30
C SER A 45 3.58 1.43 -11.31
N VAL A 46 3.40 1.12 -12.59
CA VAL A 46 4.23 1.60 -13.69
C VAL A 46 3.35 2.44 -14.60
N ILE A 47 3.73 3.71 -14.81
CA ILE A 47 2.95 4.68 -15.58
C ILE A 47 3.80 5.20 -16.75
N PRO A 48 3.29 5.18 -18.00
CA PRO A 48 3.95 5.79 -19.15
C PRO A 48 4.14 7.30 -18.95
N MET A 49 5.32 7.81 -19.26
CA MET A 49 5.73 9.21 -19.14
C MET A 49 6.41 9.69 -20.44
N LEU A 50 6.56 11.01 -20.61
CA LEU A 50 7.20 11.60 -21.79
C LEU A 50 8.62 11.06 -22.07
N HIS A 51 9.35 10.68 -21.01
CA HIS A 51 10.74 10.22 -21.10
C HIS A 51 10.92 8.79 -20.56
N GLY A 52 9.95 7.91 -20.79
CA GLY A 52 10.00 6.50 -20.41
C GLY A 52 8.86 6.13 -19.47
N GLU A 53 9.17 5.40 -18.40
CA GLU A 53 8.18 4.93 -17.45
C GLU A 53 8.52 5.43 -16.04
N ALA A 54 7.52 5.90 -15.31
CA ALA A 54 7.61 6.14 -13.88
C ALA A 54 7.22 4.87 -13.13
N VAL A 55 7.98 4.54 -12.09
CA VAL A 55 7.72 3.38 -11.22
C VAL A 55 7.47 3.89 -9.81
N VAL A 56 6.31 3.58 -9.26
CA VAL A 56 5.95 3.85 -7.87
C VAL A 56 5.89 2.53 -7.13
N MET A 57 6.59 2.45 -6.00
CA MET A 57 6.58 1.27 -5.13
C MET A 57 6.07 1.66 -3.75
N ARG A 58 5.03 0.96 -3.27
CA ARG A 58 4.50 1.11 -1.92
C ARG A 58 4.77 -0.16 -1.14
N LEU A 59 5.56 -0.03 -0.07
CA LEU A 59 5.92 -1.14 0.80
C LEU A 59 4.87 -1.27 1.90
N LEU A 60 4.24 -2.45 2.00
CA LEU A 60 3.31 -2.81 3.05
C LEU A 60 3.94 -3.90 3.90
N ARG A 61 4.36 -3.56 5.13
CA ARG A 61 4.81 -4.56 6.10
C ARG A 61 3.57 -5.31 6.61
N GLN A 62 3.57 -6.64 6.53
CA GLN A 62 2.45 -7.46 6.99
C GLN A 62 2.34 -7.56 8.54
N ASN A 63 3.17 -6.83 9.28
CA ASN A 63 3.22 -6.88 10.74
C ASN A 63 2.46 -5.72 11.41
N ALA A 64 1.44 -5.15 10.75
CA ALA A 64 0.56 -4.21 11.42
C ALA A 64 -0.30 -4.99 12.42
N THR A 65 0.26 -5.26 13.61
CA THR A 65 -0.51 -5.70 14.77
C THR A 65 -1.70 -4.76 14.88
N LEU A 66 -2.92 -5.33 14.92
CA LEU A 66 -4.13 -4.54 15.14
C LEU A 66 -3.91 -3.75 16.42
N ARG A 67 -3.76 -2.43 16.28
CA ARG A 67 -3.58 -1.55 17.43
C ARG A 67 -4.85 -1.63 18.28
N GLY A 68 -4.68 -1.84 19.58
CA GLY A 68 -5.80 -1.78 20.49
C GLY A 68 -6.46 -0.40 20.43
N MET A 69 -7.75 -0.32 20.73
CA MET A 69 -8.47 0.96 20.73
C MET A 69 -7.86 2.01 21.68
N ARG A 70 -7.14 1.57 22.72
CA ARG A 70 -6.40 2.44 23.64
C ARG A 70 -5.13 3.06 23.03
N GLU A 71 -4.61 2.47 21.95
CA GLU A 71 -3.43 2.94 21.23
C GLU A 71 -3.78 3.91 20.08
N LEU A 72 -5.07 4.20 19.89
CA LEU A 72 -5.56 5.18 18.91
C LEU A 72 -5.39 6.63 19.39
N ASP A 73 -4.86 6.83 20.60
CA ASP A 73 -4.59 8.14 21.22
C ASP A 73 -5.83 9.06 21.22
N MET A 74 -7.00 8.45 21.36
CA MET A 74 -8.27 9.18 21.53
C MET A 74 -8.33 9.76 22.94
N ASP A 75 -8.87 10.97 23.06
CA ASP A 75 -9.23 11.52 24.36
C ASP A 75 -10.19 10.56 25.10
N THR A 76 -10.11 10.54 26.43
CA THR A 76 -10.87 9.60 27.26
C THR A 76 -12.37 9.69 27.00
N ARG A 77 -12.90 10.91 26.82
CA ARG A 77 -14.32 11.13 26.54
C ARG A 77 -14.73 10.56 25.18
N GLU A 78 -13.92 10.78 24.15
CA GLU A 78 -14.20 10.31 22.79
C GLU A 78 -14.12 8.78 22.71
N LEU A 79 -13.16 8.18 23.41
CA LEU A 79 -13.01 6.73 23.51
C LEU A 79 -14.24 6.07 24.16
N GLU A 80 -14.78 6.66 25.23
CA GLU A 80 -15.99 6.16 25.89
C GLU A 80 -17.24 6.29 24.99
N CYS A 81 -17.39 7.44 24.32
CA CYS A 81 -18.46 7.65 23.34
C CYS A 81 -18.40 6.60 22.22
N PHE A 82 -17.21 6.41 21.65
CA PHE A 82 -16.98 5.46 20.58
C PHE A 82 -17.28 4.01 21.01
N ARG A 83 -16.84 3.60 22.21
CA ARG A 83 -17.17 2.29 22.78
C ARG A 83 -18.67 2.08 22.95
N ARG A 84 -19.40 3.10 23.41
CA ARG A 84 -20.85 3.02 23.58
C ARG A 84 -21.57 2.86 22.24
N VAL A 85 -21.14 3.59 21.21
CA VAL A 85 -21.70 3.46 19.85
C VAL A 85 -21.45 2.06 19.29
N LEU A 86 -20.26 1.50 19.50
CA LEU A 86 -19.92 0.15 19.04
C LEU A 86 -20.69 -0.98 19.75
N GLN A 87 -21.28 -0.71 20.93
CA GLN A 87 -22.14 -1.66 21.65
C GLN A 87 -23.59 -1.66 21.17
N LEU A 88 -23.99 -0.73 20.30
CA LEU A 88 -25.35 -0.70 19.77
C LEU A 88 -25.59 -1.93 18.87
N PRO A 89 -26.75 -2.59 18.99
CA PRO A 89 -27.03 -3.83 18.25
C PRO A 89 -27.16 -3.61 16.73
N HIS A 90 -27.42 -2.37 16.30
CA HIS A 90 -27.53 -1.98 14.90
C HIS A 90 -27.23 -0.48 14.71
N GLY A 91 -26.65 -0.12 13.57
CA GLY A 91 -26.32 1.25 13.21
C GLY A 91 -25.24 1.29 12.13
N ILE A 92 -24.93 2.50 11.65
CA ILE A 92 -23.84 2.74 10.68
C ILE A 92 -22.81 3.64 11.37
N VAL A 93 -21.53 3.25 11.34
CA VAL A 93 -20.41 4.08 11.78
C VAL A 93 -19.63 4.50 10.53
N LEU A 94 -19.51 5.81 10.33
CA LEU A 94 -18.78 6.39 9.20
C LEU A 94 -17.40 6.84 9.67
N VAL A 95 -16.35 6.16 9.21
CA VAL A 95 -14.97 6.58 9.41
C VAL A 95 -14.59 7.46 8.22
N THR A 96 -14.29 8.74 8.49
CA THR A 96 -13.97 9.73 7.46
C THR A 96 -12.58 10.31 7.69
N GLY A 97 -11.92 10.70 6.60
CA GLY A 97 -10.58 11.26 6.61
C GLY A 97 -10.00 11.31 5.19
N PRO A 98 -8.98 12.16 4.94
CA PRO A 98 -8.25 12.14 3.68
C PRO A 98 -7.44 10.85 3.51
N THR A 99 -7.04 10.54 2.27
CA THR A 99 -6.12 9.43 1.94
C THR A 99 -4.68 9.72 2.27
#